data_AF-A0A0B7A7R0-F1
#
_entry.id   AF-A0A0B7A7R0-F1
#
_cell.length_a   1.000
_cell.length_b   1.000
_cell.length_c   1.000
_cell.angle_alpha   90.00
_cell.angle_beta   90.00
_cell.angle_gamma   90.00
#
_symmetry.space_group_name_H-M   'P 1'
#
loop_
_entity.id
_entity.type
_entity.pdbx_description
1 polymer ?
#
loop_
_entity_poly.entity_id
_entity_poly.type
_entity_poly.pdbx_seq_one_letter_code
_entity_poly.pdbx_strand_id
1 'polypeptide(L)'
;KQIRKEEKRFRKDKKLITEDEEIAGALNLTPEELRASREAALRAAASAPLFSGRSSGYVRQERYPFVFDSLSAAHQSSAYISGTKLVLPENCPHKDDKMYEEVSIPPSDPAPVEIGKDRVVISSLDDIAQLAFK
;
A
#
# COMPACT_ATOMS: atom_id res chain seq x y z
N LYS A 1 -48.57 19.16 17.91
CA LYS A 1 -48.78 19.47 16.46
C LYS A 1 -47.70 20.40 15.86
N GLN A 2 -46.90 21.14 16.65
CA GLN A 2 -45.84 22.03 16.14
C GLN A 2 -44.60 21.29 15.59
N ILE A 3 -44.18 20.18 16.22
CA ILE A 3 -42.97 19.42 15.84
C ILE A 3 -43.02 18.95 14.38
N ARG A 4 -44.16 18.46 13.88
CA ARG A 4 -44.34 18.05 12.47
C ARG A 4 -44.24 19.20 11.47
N LYS A 5 -44.48 20.45 11.89
CA LYS A 5 -44.41 21.63 11.02
C LYS A 5 -42.96 22.13 10.89
N GLU A 6 -42.16 22.03 11.95
CA GLU A 6 -40.74 22.37 11.96
C GLU A 6 -39.91 21.32 11.21
N GLU A 7 -40.21 20.03 11.39
CA GLU A 7 -39.53 18.94 10.70
C GLU A 7 -39.75 18.99 9.17
N LYS A 8 -40.93 19.43 8.71
CA LYS A 8 -41.22 19.69 7.29
C LYS A 8 -40.49 20.92 6.73
N ARG A 9 -40.14 21.90 7.57
CA ARG A 9 -39.35 23.09 7.17
C ARG A 9 -37.88 22.72 7.06
N PHE A 10 -37.31 22.06 8.08
CA PHE A 10 -35.93 21.56 8.03
C PHE A 10 -35.67 20.60 6.85
N ARG A 11 -36.64 19.77 6.47
CA ARG A 11 -36.54 18.92 5.27
C ARG A 11 -36.62 19.69 3.95
N LYS A 12 -37.25 20.86 3.90
CA LYS A 12 -37.25 21.74 2.71
C LYS A 12 -35.92 22.49 2.60
N ASP A 13 -35.40 22.99 3.72
CA ASP A 13 -34.16 23.76 3.75
C ASP A 13 -32.94 22.87 3.44
N LYS A 14 -32.89 21.64 3.97
CA LYS A 14 -31.89 20.63 3.58
C LYS A 14 -32.00 20.15 2.13
N LYS A 15 -33.14 20.35 1.47
CA LYS A 15 -33.32 19.97 0.06
C LYS A 15 -32.88 21.07 -0.90
N LEU A 16 -32.69 22.30 -0.41
CA LEU A 16 -32.28 23.45 -1.20
C LEU A 16 -30.76 23.64 -1.21
N ILE A 17 -30.08 23.26 -0.12
CA ILE A 17 -28.62 23.27 -0.05
C ILE A 17 -28.11 22.03 -0.76
N THR A 18 -27.33 22.24 -1.82
CA THR A 18 -26.65 21.13 -2.50
C THR A 18 -25.45 20.67 -1.68
N GLU A 19 -25.11 19.38 -1.72
CA GLU A 19 -23.94 18.84 -1.00
C GLU A 19 -22.65 19.64 -1.31
N ASP A 20 -22.53 20.11 -2.56
CA ASP A 20 -21.43 20.98 -3.01
C ASP A 20 -21.37 22.32 -2.26
N GLU A 21 -22.51 22.94 -1.95
CA GLU A 21 -22.56 24.22 -1.21
C GLU A 21 -22.21 24.05 0.27
N GLU A 22 -22.63 22.94 0.87
CA GLU A 22 -22.31 22.61 2.26
C GLU A 22 -20.80 22.35 2.44
N ILE A 23 -20.20 21.61 1.50
CA ILE A 23 -18.76 21.30 1.51
C ILE A 23 -17.93 22.54 1.17
N ALA A 24 -18.37 23.35 0.20
CA ALA A 24 -17.71 24.60 -0.16
C ALA A 24 -17.68 25.58 1.03
N GLY A 25 -18.79 25.69 1.76
CA GLY A 25 -18.88 26.49 2.98
C GLY A 25 -17.95 26.01 4.11
N ALA A 26 -17.78 24.70 4.27
CA ALA A 26 -16.86 24.14 5.27
C ALA A 26 -15.37 24.38 4.92
N LEU A 27 -15.04 24.47 3.62
CA LEU A 27 -13.68 24.65 3.13
C LEU A 27 -13.32 26.11 2.79
N ASN A 28 -14.25 27.05 2.99
CA ASN A 28 -14.13 28.46 2.58
C ASN A 28 -13.79 28.61 1.08
N LEU A 29 -14.31 27.72 0.24
CA LEU A 29 -14.13 27.74 -1.21
C LEU A 29 -15.43 28.13 -1.88
N THR A 30 -15.36 28.64 -3.11
CA THR A 30 -16.56 28.80 -3.93
C THR A 30 -16.99 27.43 -4.50
N PRO A 31 -18.30 27.20 -4.74
CA PRO A 31 -18.77 25.97 -5.39
C PRO A 31 -18.14 25.74 -6.77
N GLU A 32 -17.78 26.81 -7.48
CA GLU A 32 -17.13 26.75 -8.79
C GLU A 32 -15.68 26.26 -8.69
N GLU A 33 -14.91 26.74 -7.71
CA GLU A 33 -13.55 26.27 -7.44
C GLU A 33 -13.52 24.80 -7.03
N LEU A 34 -14.51 24.35 -6.25
CA LEU A 34 -14.65 22.94 -5.86
C LEU A 34 -14.86 22.05 -7.09
N ARG A 35 -15.75 22.45 -8.01
CA ARG A 35 -15.97 21.73 -9.27
C ARG A 35 -14.72 21.74 -10.15
N ALA A 36 -14.04 22.88 -10.29
CA ALA A 36 -12.82 22.98 -11.09
C ALA A 36 -11.70 22.08 -10.54
N SER A 37 -11.53 22.04 -9.22
CA SER A 37 -10.56 21.16 -8.55
C SER A 37 -10.88 19.68 -8.80
N ARG A 38 -12.17 19.31 -8.67
CA ARG A 38 -12.63 17.95 -8.95
C ARG A 38 -12.38 17.54 -10.41
N GLU A 39 -12.68 18.41 -11.36
CA GLU A 39 -12.43 18.15 -12.79
C GLU A 39 -10.95 18.01 -13.11
N ALA A 40 -10.09 18.85 -12.50
CA ALA A 40 -8.65 18.75 -12.65
C ALA A 40 -8.11 17.41 -12.13
N ALA A 41 -8.59 16.98 -10.96
CA ALA A 41 -8.23 15.69 -10.36
C ALA A 41 -8.68 14.50 -11.23
N LEU A 42 -9.91 14.54 -11.77
CA LEU A 42 -10.43 13.51 -12.67
C LEU A 42 -9.62 13.43 -13.97
N ARG A 43 -9.26 14.57 -14.56
CA ARG A 43 -8.44 14.63 -15.77
C ARG A 43 -7.04 14.06 -15.53
N ALA A 44 -6.42 14.40 -14.40
CA ALA A 44 -5.12 13.86 -14.00
C ALA A 44 -5.18 12.33 -13.81
N ALA A 45 -6.21 11.83 -13.11
CA ALA A 45 -6.41 10.40 -12.90
C ALA A 45 -6.67 9.64 -14.21
N ALA A 46 -7.43 10.21 -15.14
CA ALA A 46 -7.70 9.62 -16.45
C ALA A 46 -6.43 9.50 -17.31
N SER A 47 -5.48 10.44 -17.15
CA SER A 47 -4.19 10.41 -17.85
C SER A 47 -3.10 9.60 -17.14
N ALA A 48 -3.36 9.11 -15.92
CA ALA A 48 -2.37 8.39 -15.14
C ALA A 48 -2.13 6.98 -15.72
N PRO A 49 -0.87 6.52 -15.81
CA PRO A 49 -0.57 5.17 -16.29
C PRO A 49 -1.18 4.11 -15.35
N LEU A 50 -1.94 3.16 -15.90
CA LEU A 50 -2.58 2.08 -15.14
C LEU A 50 -1.58 1.25 -14.32
N PHE A 51 -0.34 1.15 -14.79
CA PHE A 51 0.75 0.44 -14.14
C PHE A 51 1.97 1.35 -13.93
N SER A 52 1.76 2.60 -13.49
CA SER A 52 2.89 3.33 -12.92
C SER A 52 3.31 2.54 -11.68
N GLY A 53 4.52 1.97 -11.69
CA GLY A 53 5.09 1.27 -10.56
C GLY A 53 5.09 2.19 -9.34
N ARG A 54 3.98 2.19 -8.60
CA ARG A 54 3.99 2.56 -7.21
C ARG A 54 4.84 1.46 -6.61
N SER A 55 6.15 1.70 -6.54
CA SER A 55 6.87 1.26 -5.36
C SER A 55 5.91 1.56 -4.22
N SER A 56 5.36 0.52 -3.61
CA SER A 56 4.60 0.63 -2.38
C SER A 56 5.59 1.06 -1.30
N GLY A 57 6.23 2.21 -1.50
CA GLY A 57 6.98 2.91 -0.50
C GLY A 57 5.98 3.15 0.61
N TYR A 58 6.32 2.64 1.77
CA TYR A 58 5.55 2.81 2.99
C TYR A 58 5.30 4.30 3.22
N VAL A 59 4.14 4.80 2.78
CA VAL A 59 3.68 6.14 3.13
C VAL A 59 3.20 6.02 4.56
N ARG A 60 3.99 6.51 5.50
CA ARG A 60 3.63 6.53 6.92
C ARG A 60 2.33 7.32 7.07
N GLN A 61 1.22 6.62 7.33
CA GLN A 61 -0.08 7.26 7.55
C GLN A 61 -0.06 8.07 8.84
N GLU A 62 -0.71 9.23 8.82
CA GLU A 62 -0.93 10.05 10.01
C GLU A 62 -1.87 9.33 10.98
N ARG A 63 -1.47 9.23 12.26
CA ARG A 63 -2.26 8.55 13.30
C ARG A 63 -2.86 9.58 14.24
N TYR A 64 -4.17 9.74 14.16
CA TYR A 64 -4.93 10.63 15.03
C TYR A 64 -5.35 9.93 16.34
N PRO A 65 -5.42 10.63 17.48
CA PRO A 65 -5.89 10.06 18.74
C PRO A 65 -7.32 9.53 18.62
N PHE A 66 -7.60 8.37 19.24
CA PHE A 66 -8.92 7.73 19.29
C PHE A 66 -9.55 7.36 17.94
N VAL A 67 -8.77 7.38 16.85
CA VAL A 67 -9.17 6.82 15.56
C VAL A 67 -8.56 5.42 15.44
N PHE A 68 -9.42 4.40 15.52
CA PHE A 68 -9.02 3.00 15.43
C PHE A 68 -9.46 2.43 14.09
N ASP A 69 -8.50 2.06 13.26
CA ASP A 69 -8.73 1.32 12.03
C ASP A 69 -7.94 0.02 12.10
N SER A 70 -8.65 -1.07 12.38
CA SER A 70 -8.08 -2.40 12.52
C SER A 70 -7.57 -2.95 11.20
N LEU A 71 -8.16 -2.54 10.07
CA LEU A 71 -7.79 -3.01 8.74
C LEU A 71 -6.45 -2.40 8.32
N SER A 72 -6.29 -1.08 8.44
CA SER A 72 -5.01 -0.44 8.13
C SER A 72 -3.90 -0.90 9.06
N ALA A 73 -4.19 -1.12 10.35
CA ALA A 73 -3.22 -1.69 11.29
C ALA A 73 -2.79 -3.11 10.87
N ALA A 74 -3.72 -3.96 10.44
CA ALA A 74 -3.40 -5.31 9.96
C ALA A 74 -2.55 -5.27 8.68
N HIS A 75 -2.85 -4.35 7.76
CA HIS A 75 -2.09 -4.18 6.51
C HIS A 75 -0.64 -3.69 6.73
N GLN A 76 -0.36 -3.06 7.87
CA GLN A 76 0.99 -2.63 8.24
C GLN A 76 1.84 -3.75 8.87
N SER A 77 1.24 -4.91 9.16
CA SER A 77 1.97 -6.06 9.68
C SER A 77 2.91 -6.64 8.63
N SER A 78 4.12 -7.03 9.04
CA SER A 78 5.08 -7.74 8.18
C SER A 78 4.56 -9.10 7.67
N ALA A 79 3.56 -9.66 8.34
CA ALA A 79 2.91 -10.91 7.95
C ALA A 79 1.72 -10.70 6.99
N TYR A 80 1.36 -9.45 6.66
CA TYR A 80 0.25 -9.19 5.74
C TYR A 80 0.65 -9.53 4.30
N ILE A 81 -0.05 -10.48 3.72
CA ILE A 81 0.06 -10.84 2.30
C ILE A 81 -1.13 -10.21 1.58
N SER A 82 -0.87 -9.31 0.63
CA SER A 82 -1.91 -8.54 -0.09
C SER A 82 -2.63 -9.38 -1.16
N GLY A 83 -3.07 -10.59 -0.81
CA GLY A 83 -3.75 -11.52 -1.73
C GLY A 83 -2.89 -12.04 -2.88
N THR A 84 -1.58 -11.79 -2.85
CA THR A 84 -0.62 -12.28 -3.84
C THR A 84 -0.27 -13.73 -3.60
N LYS A 85 -0.16 -14.51 -4.68
CA LYS A 85 0.31 -15.91 -4.60
C LYS A 85 1.82 -15.95 -4.39
N LEU A 86 2.30 -16.92 -3.63
CA LEU A 86 3.71 -17.22 -3.46
C LEU A 86 4.13 -18.28 -4.47
N VAL A 87 5.30 -18.09 -5.09
CA VAL A 87 5.91 -19.07 -5.99
C VAL A 87 6.91 -19.88 -5.19
N LEU A 88 6.78 -21.21 -5.21
CA LEU A 88 7.71 -22.13 -4.59
C LEU A 88 8.75 -22.62 -5.61
N PRO A 89 9.96 -23.01 -5.14
CA PRO A 89 10.93 -23.70 -5.98
C PRO A 89 10.37 -25.01 -6.54
N GLU A 90 10.95 -25.46 -7.65
CA GLU A 90 10.59 -26.73 -8.27
C GLU A 90 10.80 -27.89 -7.29
N ASN A 91 9.97 -28.94 -7.41
CA ASN A 91 10.08 -30.18 -6.62
C ASN A 91 9.93 -30.01 -5.10
N CYS A 92 9.05 -29.12 -4.65
CA CYS A 92 8.71 -29.00 -3.23
C CYS A 92 7.63 -30.03 -2.83
N PRO A 93 7.92 -31.05 -2.00
CA PRO A 93 6.90 -31.97 -1.53
C PRO A 93 5.98 -31.27 -0.54
N HIS A 94 4.67 -31.41 -0.78
CA HIS A 94 3.60 -30.94 0.07
C HIS A 94 2.90 -32.13 0.73
N LYS A 95 2.73 -32.08 2.04
CA LYS A 95 1.97 -33.05 2.81
C LYS A 95 0.89 -32.31 3.58
N ASP A 96 -0.35 -32.72 3.36
CA ASP A 96 -1.52 -32.19 4.05
C ASP A 96 -1.99 -33.24 5.07
N ASP A 97 -1.83 -32.90 6.35
CA ASP A 97 -2.37 -33.66 7.47
C ASP A 97 -3.53 -32.87 8.09
N LYS A 98 -4.45 -33.56 8.75
CA LYS A 98 -5.65 -32.93 9.35
C LYS A 98 -5.37 -31.79 10.35
N MET A 99 -4.15 -31.74 10.88
CA MET A 99 -3.74 -30.78 11.91
C MET A 99 -2.80 -29.69 11.38
N TYR A 100 -2.09 -29.94 10.27
CA TYR A 100 -1.12 -29.01 9.72
C TYR A 100 -0.78 -29.38 8.28
N GLU A 101 -0.30 -28.38 7.56
CA GLU A 101 0.30 -28.55 6.24
C GLU A 101 1.82 -28.42 6.35
N GLU A 102 2.56 -29.35 5.74
CA GLU A 102 4.01 -29.32 5.65
C GLU A 102 4.43 -29.08 4.19
N VAL A 103 5.35 -28.15 4.01
CA VAL A 103 5.94 -27.79 2.71
C VAL A 103 7.46 -27.82 2.86
N SER A 104 8.13 -28.81 2.26
CA SER A 104 9.59 -28.97 2.41
C SER A 104 10.34 -28.28 1.28
N ILE A 105 11.06 -27.20 1.57
CA ILE A 105 11.81 -26.45 0.57
C ILE A 105 13.23 -27.03 0.47
N PRO A 106 13.63 -27.65 -0.67
CA PRO A 106 14.97 -28.20 -0.82
C PRO A 106 16.04 -27.09 -0.91
N PRO A 107 17.31 -27.41 -0.61
CA PRO A 107 18.40 -26.47 -0.83
C PRO A 107 18.51 -26.12 -2.31
N SER A 108 18.76 -24.84 -2.61
CA SER A 108 18.97 -24.40 -4.00
C SER A 108 20.27 -24.97 -4.56
N ASP A 109 20.26 -25.30 -5.85
CA ASP A 109 21.47 -25.67 -6.56
C ASP A 109 22.49 -24.52 -6.53
N PRO A 110 23.80 -24.82 -6.47
CA PRO A 110 24.82 -23.79 -6.52
C PRO A 110 24.71 -23.00 -7.82
N ALA A 111 24.95 -21.69 -7.73
CA ALA A 111 24.93 -20.82 -8.90
C ALA A 111 25.88 -21.34 -10.00
N PRO A 112 25.52 -21.18 -11.29
CA PRO A 112 26.38 -21.59 -12.40
C PRO A 112 27.78 -20.99 -12.28
N VAL A 113 28.79 -21.83 -12.46
CA VAL A 113 30.21 -21.47 -12.26
C VAL A 113 30.83 -20.74 -13.46
N GLU A 114 30.02 -20.27 -14.40
CA GLU A 114 30.51 -19.63 -15.64
C GLU A 114 30.94 -18.17 -15.42
N ILE A 115 30.47 -17.50 -14.36
CA ILE A 115 30.82 -16.13 -14.01
C ILE A 115 31.20 -16.08 -12.52
N GLY A 116 32.40 -15.61 -12.19
CA GLY A 116 32.87 -15.51 -10.81
C GLY A 116 33.36 -16.82 -10.18
N LYS A 117 33.79 -17.79 -11.00
CA LYS A 117 34.35 -19.09 -10.57
C LYS A 117 35.52 -18.94 -9.61
N ASP A 118 36.36 -17.96 -9.86
CA ASP A 118 37.60 -17.76 -9.13
C ASP A 118 37.35 -16.85 -7.94
N ARG A 119 37.52 -17.41 -6.74
CA ARG A 119 37.52 -16.62 -5.51
C ARG A 119 38.75 -15.72 -5.53
N VAL A 120 38.54 -14.42 -5.30
CA VAL A 120 39.65 -13.47 -5.15
C VAL A 120 40.34 -13.77 -3.82
N VAL A 121 41.61 -14.15 -3.89
CA VAL A 121 42.40 -14.42 -2.69
C VAL A 121 42.75 -13.09 -2.03
N ILE A 122 42.68 -13.01 -0.70
CA ILE A 122 43.00 -11.79 0.05
C ILE A 122 44.41 -11.29 -0.30
N SER A 123 45.36 -12.20 -0.56
CA SER A 123 46.73 -11.87 -0.97
C SER A 123 46.85 -11.16 -2.32
N SER A 124 45.80 -11.19 -3.15
CA SER A 124 45.76 -10.45 -4.42
C SER A 124 45.23 -9.02 -4.27
N LEU A 125 44.76 -8.64 -3.08
CA LEU A 125 44.33 -7.28 -2.76
C LEU A 125 45.53 -6.42 -2.36
N ASP A 126 45.40 -5.10 -2.46
CA ASP A 126 46.41 -4.15 -2.01
C ASP A 126 46.67 -4.27 -0.50
N ASP A 127 47.88 -3.96 -0.06
CA ASP A 127 48.32 -4.07 1.35
C ASP A 127 47.37 -3.36 2.33
N ILE A 128 46.83 -2.20 1.94
CA ILE A 128 45.86 -1.45 2.74
C ILE A 128 44.53 -2.22 2.86
N ALA A 129 44.08 -2.82 1.75
CA ALA A 129 42.83 -3.59 1.73
C ALA A 129 42.96 -4.91 2.50
N GLN A 130 44.13 -5.55 2.50
CA GLN A 130 44.39 -6.77 3.26
C GLN A 130 44.19 -6.56 4.78
N LEU A 131 44.48 -5.37 5.31
CA LEU A 131 44.30 -5.05 6.73
C LEU A 131 42.84 -5.13 7.19
N ALA A 132 41.86 -4.98 6.29
CA ALA A 132 40.44 -5.03 6.61
C ALA A 132 39.89 -6.46 6.78
N PHE A 133 40.62 -7.48 6.33
CA PHE A 133 40.22 -8.89 6.33
C PHE A 133 41.09 -9.76 7.26
N LYS A 134 41.58 -9.18 8.36
CA LYS A 134 42.31 -9.90 9.41
C LYS A 134 41.44 -10.83 10.24
#